data_AF-A0A2S1R0I3-F1
#
_entry.id   AF-A0A2S1R0I3-F1
#
_cell.length_a   1.000
_cell.length_b   1.000
_cell.length_c   1.000
_cell.angle_alpha   90.00
_cell.angle_beta   90.00
_cell.angle_gamma   90.00
#
_symmetry.space_group_name_H-M   'P 1'
#
loop_
_entity.id
_entity.type
_entity.pdbx_description
1 polymer ?
#
loop_
_entity_poly.entity_id
_entity_poly.type
_entity_poly.pdbx_seq_one_letter_code
_entity_poly.pdbx_strand_id
1 'polypeptide(L)'
;MVYTPWCVAASIEDSIKGIDYSMGLGVVAKKIKDRKRSPKRSVSVFLDEQVISLYHNYNGYRLYIINATDKDERFDTDCGVLFAGTKAYIDDKWQSIEEKPLIISCSFTYEILKTGYYWEFHVPKFTGEIPVKIRYKVYAGGTYIYSNEIDAKINRGQLTNKTSDYPEWEKPLEEH
;
A
#
# COMPACT_ATOMS: atom_id res chain seq x y z
N MET A 1 25.18 -2.12 -11.51
CA MET A 1 24.15 -1.11 -11.79
C MET A 1 22.83 -1.70 -11.31
N VAL A 2 22.31 -1.25 -10.17
CA VAL A 2 21.09 -1.81 -9.55
C VAL A 2 19.93 -0.97 -10.07
N TYR A 3 19.08 -1.54 -10.93
CA TYR A 3 17.85 -0.89 -11.37
C TYR A 3 16.84 -0.92 -10.22
N THR A 4 16.53 0.25 -9.65
CA THR A 4 15.39 0.40 -8.73
C THR A 4 14.11 0.47 -9.55
N PRO A 5 13.14 -0.45 -9.35
CA PRO A 5 11.84 -0.31 -9.98
C PRO A 5 11.06 0.83 -9.33
N TRP A 6 10.62 1.77 -10.16
CA TRP A 6 9.93 2.98 -9.74
C TRP A 6 8.42 2.72 -9.70
N CYS A 7 7.89 2.30 -8.55
CA CYS A 7 6.50 2.60 -8.20
C CYS A 7 6.50 3.96 -7.52
N VAL A 8 6.27 5.04 -8.26
CA VAL A 8 6.11 6.37 -7.67
C VAL A 8 4.63 6.62 -7.49
N ALA A 9 4.13 6.46 -6.27
CA ALA A 9 2.84 7.00 -5.89
C ALA A 9 3.05 8.47 -5.47
N ALA A 10 2.62 9.43 -6.29
CA ALA A 10 2.39 10.81 -5.86
C ALA A 10 0.90 10.97 -5.54
N SER A 11 0.52 11.81 -4.57
CA SER A 11 -0.90 12.12 -4.37
C SER A 11 -1.47 12.80 -5.62
N ILE A 12 -2.71 12.50 -6.00
CA ILE A 12 -3.38 13.12 -7.17
C ILE A 12 -3.29 14.66 -7.15
N GLU A 13 -3.36 15.30 -5.99
CA GLU A 13 -3.25 16.76 -5.89
C GLU A 13 -1.80 17.27 -5.93
N ASP A 14 -0.84 16.44 -5.51
CA ASP A 14 0.60 16.71 -5.67
C ASP A 14 1.09 16.32 -7.08
N SER A 15 0.24 15.71 -7.91
CA SER A 15 0.57 15.26 -9.26
C SER A 15 0.42 16.39 -10.29
N ILE A 16 1.42 17.26 -10.35
CA ILE A 16 1.62 18.13 -11.51
C ILE A 16 2.14 17.28 -12.67
N LYS A 17 1.40 17.29 -13.79
CA LYS A 17 1.74 16.86 -15.16
C LYS A 17 3.09 16.14 -15.34
N GLY A 18 3.05 14.84 -15.64
CA GLY A 18 4.17 14.13 -16.28
C GLY A 18 4.72 12.91 -15.56
N ILE A 19 3.99 12.32 -14.59
CA ILE A 19 4.40 11.03 -14.02
C ILE A 19 4.06 9.92 -15.02
N ASP A 20 5.11 9.45 -15.71
CA ASP A 20 5.09 8.23 -16.49
C ASP A 20 5.01 7.04 -15.51
N TYR A 21 3.89 6.31 -15.51
CA TYR A 21 3.78 5.01 -14.85
C TYR A 21 4.56 3.97 -15.67
N SER A 22 5.86 4.18 -15.85
CA SER A 22 6.70 3.20 -16.53
C SER A 22 6.68 1.92 -15.70
N MET A 23 6.26 0.81 -16.31
CA MET A 23 6.14 -0.52 -15.71
C MET A 23 7.50 -0.98 -15.18
N GLY A 24 7.81 -0.61 -13.94
CA GLY A 24 8.99 -1.08 -13.23
C GLY A 24 8.87 -2.59 -12.96
N LEU A 25 9.99 -3.30 -13.08
CA LEU A 25 10.13 -4.69 -12.64
C LEU A 25 9.52 -4.85 -11.23
N GLY A 26 8.66 -5.85 -11.03
CA GLY A 26 7.94 -6.05 -9.77
C GLY A 26 8.78 -5.96 -8.48
N VAL A 27 8.11 -5.77 -7.34
CA VAL A 27 8.76 -5.78 -6.03
C VAL A 27 9.32 -7.16 -5.72
N VAL A 28 10.64 -7.24 -5.49
CA VAL A 28 11.30 -8.48 -5.08
C VAL A 28 11.14 -8.70 -3.58
N ALA A 29 10.56 -9.85 -3.19
CA ALA A 29 10.42 -10.24 -1.80
C ALA A 29 11.79 -10.39 -1.11
N LYS A 30 11.93 -9.81 0.07
CA LYS A 30 13.17 -9.81 0.86
C LYS A 30 13.02 -10.71 2.09
N LYS A 31 14.07 -11.45 2.45
CA LYS A 31 14.07 -12.34 3.64
C LYS A 31 14.17 -11.52 4.93
N ILE A 32 13.37 -11.86 5.94
CA ILE A 32 13.47 -11.29 7.29
C ILE A 32 14.78 -11.79 7.91
N LYS A 33 15.69 -10.87 8.25
CA LYS A 33 17.01 -11.21 8.81
C LYS A 33 16.96 -11.59 10.29
N ASP A 34 15.97 -11.12 11.03
CA ASP A 34 15.81 -11.41 12.46
C ASP A 34 14.37 -11.86 12.78
N ARG A 35 14.12 -13.17 12.70
CA ARG A 35 12.83 -13.77 13.04
C ARG A 35 12.49 -13.66 14.53
N LYS A 36 13.46 -13.44 15.42
CA LYS A 36 13.23 -13.40 16.87
C LYS A 36 12.44 -12.16 17.32
N ARG A 37 12.33 -11.14 16.47
CA ARG A 37 11.61 -9.88 16.75
C ARG A 37 10.14 -9.83 16.30
N SER A 38 9.61 -10.89 15.70
CA SER A 38 8.19 -10.92 15.29
C SER A 38 7.39 -11.92 16.13
N PRO A 39 6.95 -11.55 17.35
CA PRO A 39 6.22 -12.46 18.24
C PRO A 39 4.82 -12.82 17.73
N LYS A 40 4.28 -12.05 16.76
CA LYS A 40 2.98 -12.36 16.15
C LYS A 40 3.19 -13.20 14.89
N ARG A 41 2.70 -14.44 14.93
CA ARG A 41 2.59 -15.35 13.77
C ARG A 41 1.46 -14.90 12.85
N SER A 42 1.61 -13.72 12.26
CA SER A 42 0.58 -13.11 11.42
C SER A 42 1.20 -12.48 10.20
N VAL A 43 0.38 -12.26 9.19
CA VAL A 43 0.67 -11.28 8.16
C VAL A 43 0.41 -9.89 8.73
N SER A 44 1.30 -8.94 8.48
CA SER A 44 1.18 -7.58 8.98
C SER A 44 1.56 -6.56 7.93
N VAL A 45 0.85 -5.44 7.95
CA VAL A 45 1.24 -4.23 7.23
C VAL A 45 1.90 -3.28 8.22
N PHE A 46 3.02 -2.66 7.85
CA PHE A 46 3.74 -1.73 8.72
C PHE A 46 4.24 -0.53 7.91
N LEU A 47 4.04 0.66 8.43
CA LEU A 47 4.49 1.91 7.83
C LEU A 47 5.62 2.50 8.69
N ASP A 48 6.82 2.59 8.11
CA ASP A 48 7.98 3.24 8.72
C ASP A 48 7.95 4.74 8.42
N GLU A 49 7.81 5.54 9.49
CA GLU A 49 7.73 7.00 9.45
C GLU A 49 9.07 7.68 9.12
N GLN A 50 10.15 6.92 8.92
CA GLN A 50 11.39 7.46 8.36
C GLN A 50 11.11 8.05 6.97
N VAL A 51 11.24 9.38 6.88
CA VAL A 51 11.08 10.09 5.61
C VAL A 51 12.18 9.67 4.63
N ILE A 52 11.77 9.23 3.44
CA ILE A 52 12.64 8.93 2.32
C ILE A 52 12.39 9.91 1.17
N SER A 53 13.44 10.23 0.42
CA SER A 53 13.28 10.94 -0.85
C SER A 53 12.83 9.97 -1.92
N LEU A 54 11.71 10.29 -2.57
CA LEU A 54 11.22 9.66 -3.78
C LEU A 54 11.70 10.46 -5.02
N TYR A 55 11.25 10.06 -6.20
CA TYR A 55 11.53 10.76 -7.45
C TYR A 55 11.12 12.24 -7.37
N HIS A 56 11.75 13.11 -8.16
CA HIS A 56 11.43 14.56 -8.21
C HIS A 56 11.40 15.30 -6.86
N ASN A 57 12.17 14.85 -5.85
CA ASN A 57 12.21 15.44 -4.51
C ASN A 57 10.88 15.33 -3.73
N TYR A 58 9.97 14.43 -4.13
CA TYR A 58 8.83 14.09 -3.29
C TYR A 58 9.30 13.34 -2.05
N ASN A 59 8.65 13.57 -0.92
CA ASN A 59 8.91 12.82 0.30
C ASN A 59 7.94 11.65 0.40
N GLY A 60 8.42 10.55 0.98
CA GLY A 60 7.64 9.35 1.17
C GLY A 60 8.00 8.59 2.43
N TYR A 61 7.34 7.47 2.60
CA TYR A 61 7.57 6.48 3.64
C TYR A 61 7.76 5.11 3.03
N ARG A 62 8.31 4.18 3.83
CA ARG A 62 8.36 2.76 3.46
C ARG A 62 7.16 2.03 4.05
N LEU A 63 6.41 1.37 3.18
CA LEU A 63 5.33 0.47 3.56
C LEU A 63 5.80 -0.97 3.39
N TYR A 64 5.62 -1.78 4.43
CA TYR A 64 6.03 -3.18 4.47
C TYR A 64 4.80 -4.07 4.55
N ILE A 65 4.77 -5.11 3.73
CA ILE A 65 3.86 -6.25 3.89
C ILE A 65 4.72 -7.43 4.30
N ILE A 66 4.51 -7.94 5.51
CA ILE A 66 5.39 -8.90 6.17
C ILE A 66 4.61 -10.18 6.41
N ASN A 67 5.12 -11.32 5.93
CA ASN A 67 4.60 -12.62 6.31
C ASN A 67 5.47 -13.23 7.41
N ALA A 68 5.03 -13.08 8.66
CA ALA A 68 5.66 -13.70 9.84
C ALA A 68 4.94 -14.97 10.31
N THR A 69 4.05 -15.54 9.47
CA THR A 69 3.37 -16.81 9.79
C THR A 69 4.32 -18.01 9.61
N ASP A 70 3.76 -19.21 9.72
CA ASP A 70 4.42 -20.49 9.44
C ASP A 70 4.08 -21.07 8.05
N LYS A 71 3.24 -20.37 7.27
CA LYS A 71 2.83 -20.77 5.91
C LYS A 71 3.02 -19.66 4.90
N ASP A 72 3.06 -20.01 3.63
CA ASP A 72 3.07 -19.01 2.57
C ASP A 72 1.69 -18.35 2.48
N GLU A 73 1.66 -17.03 2.25
CA GLU A 73 0.41 -16.27 2.14
C GLU A 73 0.16 -15.90 0.67
N ARG A 74 -1.08 -16.09 0.24
CA ARG A 74 -1.57 -15.67 -1.08
C ARG A 74 -2.21 -14.29 -1.00
N PHE A 75 -1.80 -13.43 -1.91
CA PHE A 75 -2.42 -12.13 -2.15
C PHE A 75 -3.07 -12.17 -3.51
N ASP A 76 -4.38 -11.92 -3.56
CA ASP A 76 -5.07 -11.76 -4.83
C ASP A 76 -4.64 -10.44 -5.47
N THR A 77 -4.35 -10.48 -6.77
CA THR A 77 -3.84 -9.35 -7.53
C THR A 77 -4.57 -9.26 -8.85
N ASP A 78 -4.82 -8.06 -9.33
CA ASP A 78 -5.27 -7.85 -10.69
C ASP A 78 -4.07 -7.49 -11.57
N CYS A 79 -3.69 -8.39 -12.49
CA CYS A 79 -2.52 -8.20 -13.36
C CYS A 79 -1.22 -7.87 -12.58
N GLY A 80 -1.07 -8.45 -11.38
CA GLY A 80 0.12 -8.31 -10.53
C GLY A 80 0.13 -7.02 -9.71
N VAL A 81 -1.00 -6.31 -9.71
CA VAL A 81 -1.27 -5.14 -8.89
C VAL A 81 -2.02 -5.55 -7.63
N LEU A 82 -1.46 -5.20 -6.48
CA LEU A 82 -2.13 -5.25 -5.19
C LEU A 82 -2.62 -3.85 -4.84
N PHE A 83 -3.88 -3.70 -4.45
CA PHE A 83 -4.40 -2.40 -4.05
C PHE A 83 -4.16 -2.15 -2.56
N ALA A 84 -3.54 -1.01 -2.25
CA ALA A 84 -3.48 -0.50 -0.88
C ALA A 84 -4.31 0.78 -0.77
N GLY A 85 -5.32 0.73 0.08
CA GLY A 85 -6.17 1.88 0.36
C GLY A 85 -5.63 2.69 1.53
N THR A 86 -5.62 4.01 1.41
CA THR A 86 -5.30 4.90 2.52
C THR A 86 -6.59 5.36 3.18
N LYS A 87 -6.66 5.30 4.51
CA LYS A 87 -7.77 5.82 5.32
C LYS A 87 -7.27 6.95 6.23
N ALA A 88 -8.01 8.04 6.34
CA ALA A 88 -7.79 9.12 7.31
C ALA A 88 -8.87 9.07 8.40
N TYR A 89 -8.49 9.40 9.63
CA TYR A 89 -9.43 9.56 10.75
C TYR A 89 -9.87 11.03 10.84
N ILE A 90 -11.13 11.28 10.51
CA ILE A 90 -11.73 12.62 10.41
C ILE A 90 -13.18 12.52 10.87
N ASP A 91 -13.63 13.46 11.70
CA ASP A 91 -14.99 13.49 12.26
C ASP A 91 -15.36 12.17 12.97
N ASP A 92 -14.44 11.68 13.80
CA ASP A 92 -14.55 10.44 14.58
C ASP A 92 -14.74 9.15 13.75
N LYS A 93 -14.49 9.19 12.44
CA LYS A 93 -14.63 8.05 11.53
C LYS A 93 -13.44 7.90 10.58
N TRP A 94 -13.20 6.67 10.14
CA TRP A 94 -12.22 6.38 9.10
C TRP A 94 -12.82 6.62 7.72
N GLN A 95 -12.22 7.53 6.96
CA GLN A 95 -12.64 7.93 5.62
C GLN A 95 -11.57 7.56 4.59
N SER A 96 -11.97 7.14 3.39
CA SER A 96 -11.04 6.88 2.29
C SER A 96 -10.45 8.20 1.79
N ILE A 97 -9.13 8.23 1.63
CA ILE A 97 -8.42 9.36 1.02
C ILE A 97 -8.10 8.95 -0.42
N GLU A 98 -7.18 8.02 -0.61
CA GLU A 98 -6.77 7.58 -1.95
C GLU A 98 -6.47 6.07 -1.94
N GLU A 99 -6.91 5.36 -2.98
CA GLU A 99 -6.47 4.00 -3.26
C GLU A 99 -5.37 4.04 -4.30
N LYS A 100 -4.19 3.52 -3.95
CA LYS A 100 -3.04 3.47 -4.85
C LYS A 100 -2.72 2.01 -5.21
N PRO A 101 -2.44 1.74 -6.49
CA PRO A 101 -1.91 0.45 -6.89
C PRO A 101 -0.49 0.28 -6.33
N LEU A 102 -0.26 -0.81 -5.61
CA LEU A 102 1.06 -1.33 -5.30
C LEU A 102 1.40 -2.41 -6.33
N ILE A 103 2.35 -2.13 -7.20
CA ILE A 103 2.73 -3.08 -8.25
C ILE A 103 3.67 -4.11 -7.62
N ILE A 104 3.24 -5.37 -7.57
CA ILE A 104 4.04 -6.49 -7.06
C ILE A 104 4.78 -7.17 -8.20
N SER A 105 4.12 -7.40 -9.33
CA SER A 105 4.67 -8.09 -10.50
C SER A 105 3.83 -7.80 -11.76
N CYS A 106 4.12 -8.48 -12.87
CA CYS A 106 3.26 -8.56 -14.06
C CYS A 106 2.57 -9.94 -14.17
N SER A 107 2.31 -10.63 -13.06
CA SER A 107 1.58 -11.91 -13.01
C SER A 107 0.08 -11.69 -13.14
N PHE A 108 -0.71 -12.73 -13.42
CA PHE A 108 -2.10 -12.53 -13.84
C PHE A 108 -3.10 -12.42 -12.68
N THR A 109 -3.01 -13.24 -11.63
CA THR A 109 -4.14 -13.38 -10.68
C THR A 109 -3.80 -13.42 -9.20
N TYR A 110 -2.59 -13.82 -8.82
CA TYR A 110 -2.17 -13.81 -7.42
C TYR A 110 -0.66 -13.77 -7.29
N GLU A 111 -0.22 -13.35 -6.10
CA GLU A 111 1.16 -13.33 -5.68
C GLU A 111 1.34 -14.07 -4.36
N ILE A 112 2.49 -14.74 -4.20
CA ILE A 112 2.81 -15.50 -2.99
C ILE A 112 3.93 -14.79 -2.24
N LEU A 113 3.62 -14.39 -0.99
CA LEU A 113 4.64 -13.95 -0.05
C LEU A 113 5.06 -15.11 0.84
N LYS A 114 6.28 -15.60 0.63
CA LYS A 114 6.83 -16.73 1.39
C LYS A 114 6.92 -16.44 2.88
N THR A 115 6.77 -17.48 3.69
CA THR A 115 6.93 -17.37 5.13
C THR A 115 8.33 -16.87 5.52
N GLY A 116 8.40 -15.83 6.35
CA GLY A 116 9.66 -15.16 6.71
C GLY A 116 10.20 -14.21 5.64
N TYR A 117 9.36 -13.77 4.71
CA TYR A 117 9.69 -12.74 3.71
C TYR A 117 8.77 -11.53 3.86
N TYR A 118 9.18 -10.41 3.26
CA TYR A 118 8.39 -9.19 3.16
C TYR A 118 8.51 -8.54 1.78
N TRP A 119 7.49 -7.81 1.38
CA TRP A 119 7.54 -6.81 0.32
C TRP A 119 7.72 -5.41 0.92
N GLU A 120 8.41 -4.54 0.19
CA GLU A 120 8.66 -3.15 0.56
C GLU A 120 8.21 -2.25 -0.58
N PHE A 121 7.39 -1.26 -0.25
CA PHE A 121 6.85 -0.29 -1.18
C PHE A 121 7.18 1.12 -0.71
N HIS A 122 7.23 2.05 -1.66
CA HIS A 122 7.34 3.47 -1.38
C HIS A 122 5.95 4.11 -1.51
N VAL A 123 5.53 4.84 -0.49
CA VAL A 123 4.24 5.53 -0.47
C VAL A 123 4.45 7.03 -0.21
N PRO A 124 3.59 7.92 -0.75
CA PRO A 124 3.76 9.35 -0.58
C PRO A 124 3.56 9.76 0.87
N LYS A 125 4.32 10.77 1.30
CA LYS A 125 4.03 11.51 2.52
C LYS A 125 3.04 12.61 2.19
N PHE A 126 1.86 12.58 2.79
CA PHE A 126 0.86 13.63 2.60
C PHE A 126 1.29 14.95 3.28
N THR A 127 1.19 16.06 2.55
CA THR A 127 1.64 17.41 2.98
C THR A 127 0.55 18.46 2.92
N GLY A 128 -0.72 18.07 3.07
CA GLY A 128 -1.85 18.99 3.03
C GLY A 128 -2.00 19.88 4.27
N GLU A 129 -3.17 20.48 4.42
CA GLU A 129 -3.45 21.46 5.49
C GLU A 129 -4.14 20.86 6.72
N ILE A 130 -4.88 19.77 6.57
CA ILE A 130 -5.74 19.20 7.61
C ILE A 130 -4.97 18.11 8.36
N PRO A 131 -4.65 18.31 9.65
CA PRO A 131 -3.97 17.28 10.45
C PRO A 131 -4.92 16.11 10.71
N VAL A 132 -4.44 14.91 10.43
CA VAL A 132 -5.22 13.67 10.58
C VAL A 132 -4.30 12.52 11.00
N LYS A 133 -4.89 11.46 11.56
CA LYS A 133 -4.23 10.15 11.60
C LYS A 133 -4.54 9.40 10.32
N ILE A 134 -3.55 8.73 9.73
CA ILE A 134 -3.75 7.85 8.58
C ILE A 134 -3.30 6.42 8.86
N ARG A 135 -3.87 5.49 8.12
CA ARG A 135 -3.42 4.09 8.05
C ARG A 135 -3.64 3.53 6.64
N TYR A 136 -2.83 2.55 6.27
CA TYR A 136 -3.01 1.78 5.04
C TYR A 136 -3.81 0.51 5.34
N LYS A 137 -4.67 0.11 4.39
CA LYS A 137 -5.36 -1.18 4.36
C LYS A 137 -4.89 -1.97 3.15
N VAL A 138 -4.67 -3.27 3.33
CA VAL A 138 -4.36 -4.23 2.27
C VAL A 138 -5.28 -5.42 2.43
N TYR A 139 -5.80 -5.97 1.33
CA TYR A 139 -6.58 -7.20 1.34
C TYR A 139 -5.65 -8.41 1.20
N ALA A 140 -5.75 -9.37 2.12
CA ALA A 140 -4.97 -10.61 2.10
C ALA A 140 -5.74 -11.73 2.77
N GLY A 141 -5.71 -12.93 2.20
CA GLY A 141 -6.30 -14.13 2.83
C GLY A 141 -7.79 -13.99 3.21
N GLY A 142 -8.56 -13.19 2.47
CA GLY A 142 -9.99 -12.99 2.73
C GLY A 142 -10.35 -11.86 3.70
N THR A 143 -9.37 -11.07 4.17
CA THR A 143 -9.60 -10.00 5.16
C THR A 143 -8.71 -8.78 4.90
N TYR A 144 -9.12 -7.62 5.44
CA TYR A 144 -8.26 -6.45 5.50
C TYR A 144 -7.25 -6.56 6.65
N ILE A 145 -6.01 -6.19 6.33
CA ILE A 145 -4.93 -5.98 7.27
C ILE A 145 -4.60 -4.49 7.26
N TYR A 146 -4.54 -3.89 8.43
CA TYR A 146 -4.23 -2.47 8.59
C TYR A 146 -2.80 -2.26 9.05
N SER A 147 -2.17 -1.17 8.60
CA SER A 147 -0.91 -0.68 9.16
C SER A 147 -1.09 -0.09 10.55
N ASN A 148 0.02 0.24 11.21
CA ASN A 148 0.02 1.23 12.28
C ASN A 148 -0.57 2.57 11.79
N GLU A 149 -1.04 3.36 12.75
CA GLU A 149 -1.50 4.73 12.53
C GLU A 149 -0.31 5.68 12.62
N ILE A 150 -0.29 6.67 11.74
CA ILE A 150 0.70 7.75 11.76
C ILE A 150 0.02 9.11 11.66
N ASP A 151 0.68 10.15 12.15
CA ASP A 151 0.21 11.51 11.95
C ASP A 151 0.58 12.00 10.54
N ALA A 152 -0.37 12.62 9.86
CA ALA A 152 -0.19 13.17 8.53
C ALA A 152 -1.01 14.45 8.35
N LYS A 153 -0.86 15.09 7.19
CA LYS A 153 -1.72 16.20 6.80
C LYS A 153 -2.26 16.00 5.40
N ILE A 154 -3.56 16.16 5.22
CA ILE A 154 -4.23 15.98 3.93
C ILE A 154 -4.98 17.24 3.52
N ASN A 155 -5.37 17.32 2.26
CA ASN A 155 -6.32 18.29 1.75
C ASN A 155 -7.71 17.66 1.65
N ARG A 156 -8.75 18.49 1.72
CA ARG A 156 -10.15 18.03 1.60
C ARG A 156 -10.42 17.31 0.27
N GLY A 157 -9.84 17.78 -0.83
CA GLY A 157 -10.07 17.17 -2.16
C GLY A 157 -9.41 15.80 -2.32
N GLN A 158 -8.49 15.43 -1.41
CA GLN A 158 -7.96 14.07 -1.35
C GLN A 158 -8.96 13.09 -0.72
N LEU A 159 -10.05 13.53 -0.07
CA LEU A 159 -11.07 12.61 0.46
C LEU A 159 -11.93 12.06 -0.68
N THR A 160 -12.21 10.75 -0.62
CA THR A 160 -13.05 10.07 -1.62
C THR A 160 -14.34 9.57 -0.99
N ASN A 161 -15.45 9.76 -1.71
CA ASN A 161 -16.74 9.15 -1.37
C ASN A 161 -16.77 7.64 -1.67
N LYS A 162 -15.67 7.09 -2.21
CA LYS A 162 -15.52 5.65 -2.43
C LYS A 162 -15.44 4.95 -1.07
N THR A 163 -16.59 4.48 -0.62
CA THR A 163 -16.73 3.57 0.50
C THR A 163 -16.23 2.17 0.17
N SER A 164 -15.97 1.87 -1.10
CA SER A 164 -15.75 0.51 -1.53
C SER A 164 -14.48 -0.02 -0.90
N ASP A 165 -14.66 -1.06 -0.08
CA ASP A 165 -13.54 -1.80 0.44
C ASP A 165 -12.90 -2.67 -0.66
N TYR A 166 -13.65 -2.92 -1.74
CA TYR A 166 -13.21 -3.55 -2.99
C TYR A 166 -13.08 -2.56 -4.15
N PRO A 167 -12.19 -2.82 -5.14
CA PRO A 167 -12.33 -2.19 -6.43
C PRO A 167 -13.65 -2.61 -7.10
N GLU A 168 -14.26 -1.69 -7.82
CA GLU A 168 -15.64 -1.80 -8.33
C GLU A 168 -15.85 -2.98 -9.32
N TRP A 169 -14.77 -3.54 -9.86
CA TRP A 169 -14.76 -4.70 -10.78
C TRP A 169 -14.83 -6.08 -10.10
N GLU A 170 -14.86 -6.15 -8.77
CA GLU A 170 -15.11 -7.40 -8.02
C GLU A 170 -16.50 -7.47 -7.36
N LYS A 171 -17.39 -6.48 -7.63
CA LYS A 171 -18.81 -6.70 -7.34
C LYS A 171 -19.27 -7.89 -8.19
N PRO A 172 -19.84 -8.96 -7.60
CA PRO A 172 -20.51 -9.97 -8.40
C PRO A 172 -21.45 -9.25 -9.36
N LEU A 173 -21.39 -9.57 -10.65
CA LEU A 173 -22.40 -9.13 -11.59
C LEU A 173 -23.73 -9.65 -11.02
N GLU A 174 -24.54 -8.77 -10.43
CA GLU A 174 -25.92 -9.11 -10.13
C GLU A 174 -26.56 -9.46 -11.47
N GLU A 175 -26.96 -10.72 -11.61
CA GLU A 175 -27.58 -11.26 -12.81
C GLU A 175 -28.83 -10.42 -13.13
N HIS A 176 -28.78 -9.70 -14.25
CA HIS A 176 -29.94 -9.09 -14.90
C HIS A 176 -30.40 -9.97 -16.05
#